data_AF-A0A0W8BMI5-F1
#
_entry.id   AF-A0A0W8BMI5-F1
#
_cell.length_a   1.000
_cell.length_b   1.000
_cell.length_c   1.000
_cell.angle_alpha   90.00
_cell.angle_beta   90.00
_cell.angle_gamma   90.00
#
_symmetry.space_group_name_H-M   'P 1'
#
loop_
_entity.id
_entity.type
_entity.pdbx_description
1 polymer ?
#
loop_
_entity_poly.entity_id
_entity_poly.type
_entity_poly.pdbx_seq_one_letter_code
_entity_poly.pdbx_strand_id
1 'polypeptide(L)'
;MKKAPAGPARSSLRAVKERQLALVERPSRDIQPVGARELQVDDDWEERLNLEMIQCYRNVVGTVDLKTPLDLKTIALHARNAEYNPKRFSAVIMRLRDPKTTALIFGSGKVVTFVTWKLIVITGGTSEDSCRLAARKFTRVIQKLNFPAKFTEFKVRNVMGTCDIRFPIRLEGLLNDHARFSSYEPELFPGLIYKLVEPKLTLLIFVSGKIVLCGARDSNHLHQAIDKMYPVLLQYRKMTAPPSLLTGKPGYEDSEDLDRLEPGANV
;
A
#
# COMPACT_ATOMS: atom_id res chain seq x y z
N MET A 1 44.31 -46.78 12.88
CA MET A 1 43.49 -46.65 14.11
C MET A 1 43.25 -45.17 14.40
N LYS A 2 41.98 -44.74 14.56
CA LYS A 2 41.38 -43.64 15.41
C LYS A 2 42.11 -42.26 15.44
N LYS A 3 41.52 -41.05 15.46
CA LYS A 3 40.19 -40.42 15.64
C LYS A 3 40.41 -38.88 15.45
N ALA A 4 39.41 -38.08 15.08
CA ALA A 4 39.32 -36.62 15.39
C ALA A 4 38.58 -36.41 16.75
N PRO A 5 38.21 -35.22 17.30
CA PRO A 5 38.47 -33.77 17.00
C PRO A 5 38.66 -32.85 18.29
N ALA A 6 38.56 -31.49 18.17
CA ALA A 6 37.93 -30.48 19.10
C ALA A 6 38.73 -29.18 19.49
N GLY A 7 38.05 -28.01 19.53
CA GLY A 7 38.56 -26.63 19.80
C GLY A 7 38.45 -26.11 21.27
N PRO A 8 38.05 -24.83 21.57
CA PRO A 8 38.87 -23.60 21.60
C PRO A 8 38.80 -22.70 22.91
N ALA A 9 39.68 -21.66 22.98
CA ALA A 9 39.60 -20.28 23.55
C ALA A 9 39.05 -19.90 24.97
N ARG A 10 39.77 -18.99 25.71
CA ARG A 10 39.28 -17.80 26.52
C ARG A 10 40.20 -17.45 27.72
N SER A 11 40.91 -16.30 27.72
CA SER A 11 41.56 -15.80 28.96
C SER A 11 41.80 -14.28 29.15
N SER A 12 41.31 -13.36 28.29
CA SER A 12 41.62 -11.91 28.44
C SER A 12 40.49 -11.00 28.97
N LEU A 13 39.29 -11.53 29.26
CA LEU A 13 38.10 -10.71 29.58
C LEU A 13 37.80 -10.51 31.08
N ARG A 14 38.54 -11.16 31.99
CA ARG A 14 38.27 -11.06 33.44
C ARG A 14 38.96 -9.87 34.14
N ALA A 15 40.13 -9.43 33.66
CA ALA A 15 40.94 -8.42 34.36
C ALA A 15 40.47 -6.97 34.20
N VAL A 16 39.61 -6.67 33.20
CA VAL A 16 39.13 -5.29 32.96
C VAL A 16 37.87 -4.96 33.77
N LYS A 17 37.11 -5.98 34.21
CA LYS A 17 35.80 -5.78 34.85
C LYS A 17 35.88 -5.41 36.34
N GLU A 18 36.99 -5.71 37.01
CA GLU A 18 37.18 -5.44 38.45
C GLU A 18 37.66 -4.00 38.75
N ARG A 19 38.19 -3.26 37.76
CA ARG A 19 38.64 -1.86 37.97
C ARG A 19 37.53 -0.81 37.88
N GLN A 20 36.37 -1.13 37.32
CA GLN A 20 35.26 -0.17 37.23
C GLN A 20 34.30 -0.20 38.43
N LEU A 21 34.41 -1.19 39.33
CA LEU A 21 33.48 -1.33 40.46
C LEU A 21 33.91 -0.59 41.75
N ALA A 22 35.07 0.07 41.77
CA ALA A 22 35.67 0.63 42.99
C ALA A 22 35.44 2.14 43.22
N LEU A 23 34.49 2.78 42.54
CA LEU A 23 34.22 4.23 42.66
C LEU A 23 32.87 4.58 43.29
N VAL A 24 32.22 3.63 43.96
CA VAL A 24 30.96 3.87 44.69
C VAL A 24 31.20 3.71 46.19
N GLU A 25 30.95 4.80 46.94
CA GLU A 25 30.79 4.98 48.42
C GLU A 25 31.72 6.10 48.96
N ARG A 26 31.33 7.23 49.61
CA ARG A 26 30.12 7.78 50.30
C ARG A 26 30.27 9.34 50.45
N PRO A 27 29.51 10.09 51.31
CA PRO A 27 28.07 10.40 51.36
C PRO A 27 27.72 11.93 51.40
N SER A 28 26.44 12.23 51.11
CA SER A 28 25.55 13.33 51.54
C SER A 28 26.06 14.77 51.82
N ARG A 29 25.46 15.76 51.13
CA ARG A 29 25.07 17.09 51.66
C ARG A 29 23.93 17.75 50.84
N ASP A 30 22.82 17.96 51.55
CA ASP A 30 21.74 18.96 51.47
C ASP A 30 21.11 19.41 50.13
N ILE A 31 19.77 19.33 50.16
CA ILE A 31 18.79 19.64 49.11
C ILE A 31 18.49 21.16 49.08
N GLN A 32 18.34 21.73 47.88
CA GLN A 32 17.41 22.84 47.63
C GLN A 32 16.43 22.46 46.49
N PRO A 33 15.11 22.67 46.62
CA PRO A 33 14.15 22.32 45.58
C PRO A 33 13.90 23.52 44.66
N VAL A 34 14.11 23.36 43.35
CA VAL A 34 13.64 24.35 42.36
C VAL A 34 13.07 23.63 41.13
N GLY A 35 11.75 23.72 40.99
CA GLY A 35 11.05 23.72 39.70
C GLY A 35 10.73 22.34 39.10
N ALA A 36 9.58 21.77 39.46
CA ALA A 36 8.92 20.73 38.69
C ALA A 36 8.64 21.22 37.26
N ARG A 37 9.34 20.64 36.29
CA ARG A 37 8.85 20.50 34.90
C ARG A 37 9.47 19.23 34.31
N GLU A 38 9.00 18.10 34.82
CA GLU A 38 9.00 16.87 34.02
C GLU A 38 8.10 17.15 32.80
N LEU A 39 8.72 17.29 31.64
CA LEU A 39 8.05 17.06 30.37
C LEU A 39 8.26 15.59 30.03
N GLN A 40 7.37 14.75 30.55
CA GLN A 40 7.05 13.48 29.91
C GLN A 40 5.95 13.74 28.88
N VAL A 41 6.21 13.46 27.61
CA VAL A 41 5.20 12.95 26.69
C VAL A 41 5.89 11.89 25.82
N ASP A 42 5.47 10.64 26.05
CA ASP A 42 5.64 9.48 25.18
C ASP A 42 5.16 9.81 23.75
N ASP A 43 6.04 9.81 22.75
CA ASP A 43 5.61 9.99 21.33
C ASP A 43 6.31 9.04 20.34
N ASP A 44 7.08 8.05 20.79
CA ASP A 44 7.78 7.10 19.88
C ASP A 44 6.95 5.85 19.51
N TRP A 45 5.75 5.69 20.09
CA TRP A 45 4.92 4.48 19.90
C TRP A 45 3.85 4.63 18.81
N GLU A 46 3.35 5.84 18.53
CA GLU A 46 2.32 6.05 17.49
C GLU A 46 2.88 5.99 16.05
N GLU A 47 4.15 6.36 15.83
CA GLU A 47 4.76 6.34 14.49
C GLU A 47 5.04 4.92 13.98
N ARG A 48 5.42 3.98 14.85
CA ARG A 48 5.65 2.58 14.47
C ARG A 48 4.36 1.83 14.15
N LEU A 49 3.26 2.16 14.81
CA LEU A 49 1.92 1.60 14.54
C LEU A 49 1.32 2.11 13.23
N ASN A 50 1.72 3.30 12.76
CA ASN A 50 1.19 3.87 11.53
C ASN A 50 1.65 3.15 10.25
N LEU A 51 2.83 2.54 10.24
CA LEU A 51 3.37 1.80 9.09
C LEU A 51 2.62 0.48 8.84
N GLU A 52 2.29 -0.27 9.90
CA GLU A 52 1.50 -1.51 9.79
C GLU A 52 0.06 -1.25 9.33
N MET A 53 -0.45 -0.05 9.62
CA MET A 53 -1.79 0.42 9.23
C MET A 53 -1.86 1.09 7.86
N ILE A 54 -0.75 1.16 7.10
CA ILE A 54 -0.81 1.60 5.71
C ILE A 54 -1.49 0.51 4.88
N GLN A 55 -2.81 0.62 4.79
CA GLN A 55 -3.65 -0.32 4.05
C GLN A 55 -3.33 -0.23 2.55
N CYS A 56 -2.42 -1.07 2.10
CA CYS A 56 -2.08 -1.18 0.68
C CYS A 56 -3.20 -1.94 -0.04
N TYR A 57 -4.05 -1.24 -0.80
CA TYR A 57 -4.97 -1.88 -1.73
C TYR A 57 -4.18 -2.50 -2.86
N ARG A 58 -4.34 -3.80 -3.08
CA ARG A 58 -3.56 -4.56 -4.07
C ARG A 58 -4.40 -4.96 -5.27
N ASN A 59 -4.03 -4.50 -6.45
CA ASN A 59 -4.52 -5.04 -7.71
C ASN A 59 -3.51 -6.07 -8.24
N VAL A 60 -3.98 -7.27 -8.58
CA VAL A 60 -3.13 -8.33 -9.10
C VAL A 60 -3.52 -8.65 -10.53
N VAL A 61 -2.52 -8.68 -11.39
CA VAL A 61 -2.65 -9.08 -12.79
C VAL A 61 -1.96 -10.42 -12.97
N GLY A 62 -2.75 -11.44 -13.31
CA GLY A 62 -2.27 -12.79 -13.60
C GLY A 62 -2.42 -13.14 -15.08
N THR A 63 -1.53 -13.98 -15.60
CA THR A 63 -1.65 -14.57 -16.93
C THR A 63 -1.70 -16.08 -16.83
N VAL A 64 -2.55 -16.72 -17.63
CA VAL A 64 -2.63 -18.17 -17.78
C VAL A 64 -2.66 -18.52 -19.27
N ASP A 65 -2.04 -19.64 -19.62
CA ASP A 65 -2.06 -20.18 -20.97
C ASP A 65 -2.95 -21.43 -21.00
N LEU A 66 -3.95 -21.41 -21.88
CA LEU A 66 -4.88 -22.52 -22.05
C LEU A 66 -4.40 -23.58 -23.05
N LYS A 67 -3.30 -23.31 -23.78
CA LYS A 67 -2.68 -24.20 -24.79
C LYS A 67 -3.67 -24.71 -25.85
N THR A 68 -4.67 -23.90 -26.19
CA THR A 68 -5.71 -24.28 -27.14
C THR A 68 -6.23 -23.03 -27.84
N PRO A 69 -6.36 -23.04 -29.18
CA PRO A 69 -6.98 -21.94 -29.90
C PRO A 69 -8.47 -21.83 -29.54
N LEU A 70 -8.95 -20.61 -29.35
CA LEU A 70 -10.31 -20.34 -28.91
C LEU A 70 -11.06 -19.53 -29.97
N ASP A 71 -12.25 -20.00 -30.32
CA ASP A 71 -13.18 -19.18 -31.09
C ASP A 71 -13.91 -18.20 -30.16
N LEU A 72 -13.49 -16.94 -30.25
CA LEU A 72 -14.01 -15.85 -29.43
C LEU A 72 -15.50 -15.57 -29.69
N LYS A 73 -15.98 -15.79 -30.92
CA LYS A 73 -17.40 -15.58 -31.26
C LYS A 73 -18.27 -16.60 -30.55
N THR A 74 -17.89 -17.88 -30.61
CA THR A 74 -18.60 -18.95 -29.89
C THR A 74 -18.62 -18.70 -28.39
N ILE A 75 -17.51 -18.26 -27.79
CA ILE A 75 -17.46 -17.95 -26.36
C ILE A 75 -18.43 -16.81 -26.01
N ALA A 76 -18.42 -15.72 -26.79
CA ALA A 76 -19.29 -14.57 -26.55
C ALA A 76 -20.79 -14.90 -26.70
N LEU A 77 -21.14 -15.79 -27.64
CA LEU A 77 -22.52 -16.19 -27.88
C LEU A 77 -23.10 -17.02 -26.71
N HIS A 78 -22.29 -17.90 -26.13
CA HIS A 78 -22.74 -18.85 -25.11
C HIS A 78 -22.54 -18.35 -23.68
N ALA A 79 -21.59 -17.46 -23.43
CA ALA A 79 -21.31 -16.92 -22.10
C ALA A 79 -22.05 -15.59 -21.87
N ARG A 80 -23.10 -15.61 -21.03
CA ARG A 80 -23.88 -14.40 -20.67
C ARG A 80 -23.07 -13.28 -20.01
N ASN A 81 -21.95 -13.64 -19.39
CA ASN A 81 -21.03 -12.74 -18.70
C ASN A 81 -19.80 -12.36 -19.56
N ALA A 82 -19.91 -12.51 -20.88
CA ALA A 82 -18.86 -12.18 -21.84
C ALA A 82 -19.29 -11.03 -22.77
N GLU A 83 -18.41 -10.06 -22.95
CA GLU A 83 -18.54 -8.95 -23.88
C GLU A 83 -17.47 -9.11 -24.98
N TYR A 84 -17.85 -9.02 -26.25
CA TYR A 84 -16.91 -9.12 -27.38
C TYR A 84 -17.21 -8.09 -28.45
N ASN A 85 -16.23 -7.23 -28.73
CA ASN A 85 -16.31 -6.26 -29.82
C ASN A 85 -14.94 -6.21 -30.55
N PRO A 86 -14.75 -7.00 -31.63
CA PRO A 86 -13.47 -7.11 -32.32
C PRO A 86 -12.99 -5.81 -32.96
N LYS A 87 -13.89 -4.86 -33.28
CA LYS A 87 -13.50 -3.54 -33.80
C LYS A 87 -12.83 -2.68 -32.73
N ARG A 88 -13.24 -2.84 -31.47
CA ARG A 88 -12.69 -2.11 -30.32
C ARG A 88 -11.49 -2.83 -29.72
N PHE A 89 -11.59 -4.14 -29.53
CA PHE A 89 -10.58 -4.93 -28.86
C PHE A 89 -10.67 -6.41 -29.27
N SER A 90 -9.54 -7.01 -29.64
CA SER A 90 -9.45 -8.37 -30.21
C SER A 90 -9.52 -9.51 -29.16
N ALA A 91 -10.11 -9.25 -28.00
CA ALA A 91 -10.28 -10.21 -26.91
C ALA A 91 -11.70 -10.18 -26.34
N VAL A 92 -12.14 -11.31 -25.81
CA VAL A 92 -13.41 -11.41 -25.07
C VAL A 92 -13.18 -10.95 -23.64
N ILE A 93 -14.02 -10.05 -23.16
CA ILE A 93 -14.02 -9.55 -21.79
C ILE A 93 -15.03 -10.39 -21.00
N MET A 94 -14.57 -11.24 -20.10
CA MET A 94 -15.44 -12.06 -19.26
C MET A 94 -15.37 -11.59 -17.80
N ARG A 95 -16.51 -11.48 -17.13
CA ARG A 95 -16.57 -10.99 -15.74
C ARG A 95 -17.07 -12.05 -14.78
N LEU A 96 -16.46 -12.13 -13.61
CA LEU A 96 -16.84 -13.01 -12.52
C LEU A 96 -17.23 -12.18 -11.30
N ARG A 97 -18.30 -12.61 -10.60
CA ARG A 97 -18.77 -11.94 -9.37
C ARG A 97 -17.95 -12.33 -8.15
N ASP A 98 -17.60 -13.61 -8.03
CA ASP A 98 -16.83 -14.16 -6.91
C ASP A 98 -15.69 -15.06 -7.39
N PRO A 99 -14.41 -14.69 -7.17
CA PRO A 99 -13.97 -13.36 -6.74
C PRO A 99 -14.26 -12.32 -7.83
N LYS A 100 -14.52 -11.06 -7.45
CA LYS A 100 -14.81 -9.98 -8.40
C LYS A 100 -13.62 -9.72 -9.32
N THR A 101 -13.70 -10.26 -10.53
CA THR A 101 -12.56 -10.40 -11.45
C THR A 101 -13.01 -10.19 -12.88
N THR A 102 -12.16 -9.57 -13.69
CA THR A 102 -12.36 -9.47 -15.14
C THR A 102 -11.24 -10.23 -15.85
N ALA A 103 -11.57 -11.07 -16.81
CA ALA A 103 -10.61 -11.76 -17.66
C ALA A 103 -10.70 -11.24 -19.10
N LEU A 104 -9.55 -11.11 -19.74
CA LEU A 104 -9.39 -10.88 -21.17
C LEU A 104 -8.93 -12.19 -21.80
N ILE A 105 -9.77 -12.76 -22.66
CA ILE A 105 -9.53 -14.05 -23.32
C ILE A 105 -9.17 -13.77 -24.78
N PHE A 106 -7.97 -14.16 -25.18
CA PHE A 106 -7.47 -14.00 -26.54
C PHE A 106 -7.67 -15.28 -27.37
N GLY A 107 -7.89 -15.13 -28.68
CA GLY A 107 -8.11 -16.28 -29.57
C GLY A 107 -6.93 -17.26 -29.63
N SER A 108 -5.73 -16.82 -29.23
CA SER A 108 -4.53 -17.65 -29.10
C SER A 108 -4.57 -18.63 -27.91
N GLY A 109 -5.60 -18.56 -27.05
CA GLY A 109 -5.68 -19.36 -25.81
C GLY A 109 -5.02 -18.70 -24.60
N LYS A 110 -4.38 -17.54 -24.77
CA LYS A 110 -3.88 -16.75 -23.63
C LYS A 110 -5.04 -16.06 -22.93
N VAL A 111 -5.06 -16.14 -21.61
CA VAL A 111 -6.04 -15.45 -20.77
C VAL A 111 -5.30 -14.56 -19.78
N VAL A 112 -5.63 -13.28 -19.81
CA VAL A 112 -5.11 -12.27 -18.86
C VAL A 112 -6.21 -11.99 -17.85
N THR A 113 -5.95 -12.27 -16.59
CA THR A 113 -6.92 -12.13 -15.50
C THR A 113 -6.56 -10.91 -14.64
N PHE A 114 -7.53 -10.04 -14.44
CA PHE A 114 -7.44 -8.83 -13.61
C PHE A 114 -8.35 -9.00 -12.40
N VAL A 115 -7.74 -9.15 -11.23
CA VAL A 115 -8.50 -9.15 -9.98
C VAL A 115 -8.45 -7.76 -9.40
N THR A 116 -9.63 -7.15 -9.24
CA THR A 116 -9.79 -5.93 -8.47
C THR A 116 -10.23 -6.31 -7.06
N TRP A 117 -9.41 -5.99 -6.08
CA TRP A 117 -9.71 -6.27 -4.69
C TRP A 117 -10.61 -5.17 -4.14
N LYS A 118 -11.84 -5.50 -3.75
CA LYS A 118 -12.62 -4.66 -2.83
C LYS A 118 -12.60 -5.35 -1.46
N LEU A 119 -11.76 -4.82 -0.57
CA LEU A 119 -11.70 -5.09 0.87
C LEU A 119 -11.76 -6.59 1.29
N ILE A 120 -10.73 -7.40 0.99
CA ILE A 120 -10.54 -8.74 1.61
C ILE A 120 -9.58 -8.64 2.81
N VAL A 121 -9.63 -7.55 3.59
CA VAL A 121 -8.84 -7.47 4.85
C VAL A 121 -9.45 -8.40 5.91
N ILE A 122 -10.74 -8.74 5.77
CA ILE A 122 -11.50 -9.41 6.83
C ILE A 122 -11.35 -10.94 6.81
N THR A 123 -10.76 -11.55 5.77
CA THR A 123 -10.85 -13.02 5.58
C THR A 123 -9.52 -13.77 5.46
N GLY A 124 -8.38 -13.12 5.72
CA GLY A 124 -7.08 -13.82 5.82
C GLY A 124 -6.55 -14.47 4.53
N GLY A 125 -7.16 -14.25 3.36
CA GLY A 125 -6.73 -14.81 2.07
C GLY A 125 -5.82 -13.87 1.28
N THR A 126 -4.78 -14.40 0.62
CA THR A 126 -3.90 -13.57 -0.23
C THR A 126 -4.61 -13.17 -1.55
N SER A 127 -4.31 -11.98 -2.06
CA SER A 127 -4.84 -11.50 -3.34
C SER A 127 -4.37 -12.35 -4.53
N GLU A 128 -3.21 -13.00 -4.39
CA GLU A 128 -2.62 -13.86 -5.41
C GLU A 128 -3.37 -15.20 -5.52
N ASP A 129 -3.79 -15.78 -4.39
CA ASP A 129 -4.61 -17.00 -4.37
C ASP A 129 -5.98 -16.77 -4.98
N SER A 130 -6.59 -15.62 -4.69
CA SER A 130 -7.84 -15.20 -5.31
C SER A 130 -7.70 -15.07 -6.84
N CYS A 131 -6.57 -14.55 -7.33
CA CYS A 131 -6.26 -14.49 -8.76
C CYS A 131 -6.08 -15.87 -9.38
N ARG A 132 -5.41 -16.79 -8.69
CA ARG A 132 -5.26 -18.16 -9.15
C ARG A 132 -6.61 -18.89 -9.20
N LEU A 133 -7.44 -18.72 -8.18
CA LEU A 133 -8.78 -19.28 -8.12
C LEU A 133 -9.67 -18.73 -9.25
N ALA A 134 -9.63 -17.43 -9.48
CA ALA A 134 -10.37 -16.80 -10.57
C ALA A 134 -9.95 -17.36 -11.94
N ALA A 135 -8.63 -17.45 -12.19
CA ALA A 135 -8.10 -18.01 -13.43
C ALA A 135 -8.57 -19.47 -13.63
N ARG A 136 -8.58 -20.29 -12.57
CA ARG A 136 -9.14 -21.65 -12.62
C ARG A 136 -10.64 -21.66 -12.93
N LYS A 137 -11.43 -20.77 -12.32
CA LYS A 137 -12.86 -20.63 -12.60
C LYS A 137 -13.08 -20.25 -14.08
N PHE A 138 -12.29 -19.34 -14.64
CA PHE A 138 -12.37 -19.00 -16.07
C PHE A 138 -12.01 -20.19 -16.97
N THR A 139 -10.92 -20.91 -16.69
CA THR A 139 -10.59 -22.13 -17.44
C THR A 139 -11.74 -23.14 -17.40
N ARG A 140 -12.40 -23.30 -16.25
CA ARG A 140 -13.53 -24.22 -16.10
C ARG A 140 -14.74 -23.79 -16.94
N VAL A 141 -15.02 -22.49 -17.04
CA VAL A 141 -16.08 -21.97 -17.93
C VAL A 141 -15.76 -22.32 -19.38
N ILE A 142 -14.52 -22.12 -19.81
CA ILE A 142 -14.09 -22.46 -21.18
C ILE A 142 -14.20 -23.96 -21.46
N GLN A 143 -13.84 -24.82 -20.49
CA GLN A 143 -14.03 -26.27 -20.61
C GLN A 143 -15.51 -26.67 -20.75
N LYS A 144 -16.42 -25.97 -20.05
CA LYS A 144 -17.87 -26.22 -20.17
C LYS A 144 -18.44 -25.80 -21.53
N LEU A 145 -17.74 -24.95 -22.27
CA LEU A 145 -18.07 -24.56 -23.64
C LEU A 145 -17.47 -25.52 -24.69
N ASN A 146 -17.05 -26.73 -24.27
CA ASN A 146 -16.45 -27.78 -25.11
C ASN A 146 -15.10 -27.43 -25.74
N PHE A 147 -14.35 -26.46 -25.20
CA PHE A 147 -12.96 -26.25 -25.60
C PHE A 147 -12.01 -27.13 -24.75
N PRO A 148 -10.99 -27.79 -25.34
CA PRO A 148 -10.03 -28.62 -24.61
C PRO A 148 -8.98 -27.80 -23.83
N ALA A 149 -9.42 -26.76 -23.13
CA ALA A 149 -8.56 -25.85 -22.38
C ALA A 149 -7.91 -26.52 -21.17
N LYS A 150 -6.59 -26.31 -21.01
CA LYS A 150 -5.82 -26.79 -19.86
C LYS A 150 -5.38 -25.61 -18.99
N PHE A 151 -5.45 -25.75 -17.68
CA PHE A 151 -4.91 -24.71 -16.78
C PHE A 151 -3.39 -24.91 -16.67
N THR A 152 -2.61 -24.15 -17.45
CA THR A 152 -1.14 -24.26 -17.45
C THR A 152 -0.46 -22.90 -17.31
N GLU A 153 0.76 -22.89 -16.78
CA GLU A 153 1.63 -21.71 -16.74
C GLU A 153 1.01 -20.45 -16.09
N PHE A 154 0.26 -20.61 -14.99
CA PHE A 154 -0.21 -19.45 -14.24
C PHE A 154 0.97 -18.66 -13.68
N LYS A 155 1.05 -17.38 -14.04
CA LYS A 155 2.09 -16.45 -13.57
C LYS A 155 1.47 -15.12 -13.19
N VAL A 156 1.80 -14.62 -12.01
CA VAL A 156 1.53 -13.23 -11.63
C VAL A 156 2.48 -12.34 -12.43
N ARG A 157 1.93 -11.34 -13.12
CA ARG A 157 2.69 -10.41 -13.95
C ARG A 157 3.00 -9.11 -13.25
N ASN A 158 2.01 -8.60 -12.52
CA ASN A 158 2.14 -7.31 -11.85
C ASN A 158 1.23 -7.29 -10.62
N VAL A 159 1.77 -6.72 -9.56
CA VAL A 159 1.08 -6.36 -8.33
C VAL A 159 1.19 -4.85 -8.20
N MET A 160 0.05 -4.19 -8.11
CA MET A 160 -0.04 -2.76 -7.93
C MET A 160 -0.58 -2.49 -6.54
N GLY A 161 0.08 -1.62 -5.78
CA GLY A 161 -0.35 -1.19 -4.45
C GLY A 161 -0.89 0.23 -4.51
N THR A 162 -1.89 0.55 -3.71
CA THR A 162 -2.22 1.95 -3.38
C THR A 162 -2.21 2.10 -1.88
N CYS A 163 -1.45 3.07 -1.41
CA CYS A 163 -1.23 3.31 0.00
C CYS A 163 -1.53 4.79 0.32
N ASP A 164 -1.86 5.08 1.57
CA ASP A 164 -2.10 6.44 2.04
C ASP A 164 -1.29 6.67 3.30
N ILE A 165 -0.37 7.63 3.26
CA ILE A 165 0.49 7.98 4.39
C ILE A 165 -0.18 8.99 5.35
N ARG A 166 -1.39 9.45 5.02
CA ARG A 166 -2.25 10.32 5.85
C ARG A 166 -1.68 11.71 6.17
N PHE A 167 -0.71 12.19 5.41
CA PHE A 167 -0.23 13.57 5.50
C PHE A 167 0.13 14.16 4.12
N PRO A 168 -0.05 15.48 3.93
CA PRO A 168 0.30 16.14 2.68
C PRO A 168 1.81 16.27 2.47
N ILE A 169 2.27 16.18 1.22
CA ILE A 169 3.70 16.16 0.86
C ILE A 169 4.06 17.35 -0.03
N ARG A 170 5.24 17.94 0.19
CA ARG A 170 5.87 18.94 -0.68
C ARG A 170 6.67 18.27 -1.80
N LEU A 171 6.01 18.06 -2.94
CA LEU A 171 6.59 17.36 -4.09
C LEU A 171 7.74 18.13 -4.75
N GLU A 172 7.72 19.46 -4.70
CA GLU A 172 8.74 20.32 -5.29
C GLU A 172 10.10 20.13 -4.57
N GLY A 173 10.07 20.01 -3.24
CA GLY A 173 11.26 19.71 -2.44
C GLY A 173 11.80 18.31 -2.73
N LEU A 174 10.89 17.32 -2.82
CA LEU A 174 11.28 15.96 -3.16
C LEU A 174 11.90 15.88 -4.57
N LEU A 175 11.35 16.60 -5.55
CA LEU A 175 11.90 16.67 -6.90
C LEU A 175 13.30 17.28 -6.91
N ASN A 176 13.52 18.37 -6.18
CA ASN A 176 14.81 19.06 -6.14
C ASN A 176 15.92 18.13 -5.61
N ASP A 177 15.64 17.43 -4.51
CA ASP A 177 16.65 16.60 -3.83
C ASP A 177 16.81 15.22 -4.52
N HIS A 178 15.74 14.70 -5.12
CA HIS A 178 15.71 13.39 -5.79
C HIS A 178 15.49 13.48 -7.31
N ALA A 179 15.99 14.53 -7.97
CA ALA A 179 15.76 14.81 -9.39
C ALA A 179 16.16 13.65 -10.33
N ARG A 180 17.19 12.88 -9.96
CA ARG A 180 17.66 11.73 -10.75
C ARG A 180 16.65 10.57 -10.82
N PHE A 181 15.77 10.47 -9.83
CA PHE A 181 14.80 9.38 -9.70
C PHE A 181 13.36 9.87 -9.86
N SER A 182 13.15 11.18 -9.87
CA SER A 182 11.85 11.82 -9.80
C SER A 182 11.53 12.60 -11.07
N SER A 183 10.28 12.60 -11.47
CA SER A 183 9.78 13.45 -12.56
C SER A 183 8.40 13.99 -12.16
N TYR A 184 8.22 15.30 -12.21
CA TYR A 184 6.98 15.95 -11.80
C TYR A 184 6.68 17.12 -12.73
N GLU A 185 5.59 16.98 -13.49
CA GLU A 185 5.11 17.94 -14.47
C GLU A 185 3.60 18.12 -14.22
N PRO A 186 3.19 19.01 -13.30
CA PRO A 186 1.80 19.09 -12.82
C PRO A 186 0.79 19.39 -13.93
N GLU A 187 1.21 20.08 -14.99
CA GLU A 187 0.40 20.37 -16.18
C GLU A 187 0.07 19.11 -17.01
N LEU A 188 0.95 18.10 -16.98
CA LEU A 188 0.77 16.84 -17.69
C LEU A 188 0.18 15.74 -16.80
N PHE A 189 0.65 15.66 -15.55
CA PHE A 189 0.23 14.64 -14.60
C PHE A 189 0.33 15.17 -13.14
N PRO A 190 -0.74 15.05 -12.34
CA PRO A 190 -0.82 15.68 -11.01
C PRO A 190 0.02 14.99 -9.91
N GLY A 191 0.69 13.88 -10.21
CA GLY A 191 1.52 13.13 -9.25
C GLY A 191 3.00 13.17 -9.62
N LEU A 192 3.88 13.09 -8.63
CA LEU A 192 5.32 12.90 -8.85
C LEU A 192 5.58 11.43 -9.17
N ILE A 193 6.28 11.18 -10.27
CA ILE A 193 6.72 9.84 -10.69
C ILE A 193 8.09 9.59 -10.08
N TYR A 194 8.17 8.67 -9.11
CA TYR A 194 9.42 8.28 -8.45
C TYR A 194 9.82 6.86 -8.88
N LYS A 195 11.00 6.71 -9.48
CA LYS A 195 11.55 5.42 -9.91
C LYS A 195 12.49 4.88 -8.84
N LEU A 196 12.03 3.87 -8.10
CA LEU A 196 12.84 3.17 -7.13
C LEU A 196 13.75 2.17 -7.83
N VAL A 197 15.05 2.19 -7.53
CA VAL A 197 16.04 1.29 -8.13
C VAL A 197 15.92 -0.12 -7.55
N GLU A 198 15.78 -0.22 -6.22
CA GLU A 198 15.71 -1.50 -5.52
C GLU A 198 14.71 -1.45 -4.33
N PRO A 199 13.60 -2.20 -4.39
CA PRO A 199 13.12 -3.00 -5.52
C PRO A 199 12.76 -2.12 -6.73
N LYS A 200 12.94 -2.65 -7.95
CA LYS A 200 12.67 -1.91 -9.19
C LYS A 200 11.18 -1.66 -9.37
N LEU A 201 10.72 -0.49 -8.93
CA LEU A 201 9.30 -0.10 -8.91
C LEU A 201 9.13 1.36 -9.35
N THR A 202 7.91 1.71 -9.74
CA THR A 202 7.53 3.09 -9.98
C THR A 202 6.44 3.49 -9.00
N LEU A 203 6.68 4.56 -8.24
CA LEU A 203 5.73 5.13 -7.31
C LEU A 203 5.15 6.40 -7.93
N LEU A 204 3.84 6.58 -7.82
CA LEU A 204 3.13 7.80 -8.18
C LEU A 204 2.69 8.44 -6.87
N ILE A 205 3.35 9.53 -6.49
CA ILE A 205 3.16 10.21 -5.20
C ILE A 205 2.31 11.45 -5.43
N PHE A 206 1.20 11.56 -4.72
CA PHE A 206 0.31 12.71 -4.82
C PHE A 206 0.53 13.66 -3.64
N VAL A 207 0.26 14.95 -3.86
CA VAL A 207 0.34 16.00 -2.82
C VAL A 207 -0.51 15.65 -1.59
N SER A 208 -1.58 14.88 -1.76
CA SER A 208 -2.48 14.43 -0.70
C SER A 208 -1.90 13.40 0.26
N GLY A 209 -0.74 12.80 -0.04
CA GLY A 209 -0.19 11.67 0.73
C GLY A 209 -0.61 10.30 0.19
N LYS A 210 -1.47 10.26 -0.83
CA LYS A 210 -1.77 9.03 -1.54
C LYS A 210 -0.60 8.63 -2.43
N ILE A 211 -0.29 7.33 -2.45
CA ILE A 211 0.81 6.78 -3.25
C ILE A 211 0.30 5.55 -4.00
N VAL A 212 0.60 5.48 -5.29
CA VAL A 212 0.33 4.29 -6.12
C VAL A 212 1.66 3.65 -6.48
N LEU A 213 1.85 2.40 -6.10
CA LEU A 213 3.04 1.60 -6.40
C LEU A 213 2.73 0.66 -7.57
N CYS A 214 3.51 0.78 -8.64
CA CYS A 214 3.36 0.01 -9.86
C CYS A 214 4.64 -0.78 -10.16
N GLY A 215 4.46 -1.96 -10.77
CA GLY A 215 5.56 -2.75 -11.35
C GLY A 215 6.14 -3.81 -10.41
N ALA A 216 5.49 -4.09 -9.28
CA ALA A 216 5.95 -5.15 -8.39
C ALA A 216 5.58 -6.52 -8.96
N ARG A 217 6.49 -7.49 -8.82
CA ARG A 217 6.19 -8.89 -9.14
C ARG A 217 5.61 -9.63 -7.94
N ASP A 218 6.00 -9.20 -6.74
CA ASP A 218 5.68 -9.83 -5.47
C ASP A 218 5.16 -8.78 -4.49
N SER A 219 4.22 -9.19 -3.65
CA SER A 219 3.65 -8.35 -2.61
C SER A 219 4.70 -7.84 -1.60
N ASN A 220 5.74 -8.64 -1.32
CA ASN A 220 6.84 -8.25 -0.42
C ASN A 220 7.63 -7.03 -0.94
N HIS A 221 7.79 -6.90 -2.26
CA HIS A 221 8.47 -5.73 -2.85
C HIS A 221 7.70 -4.43 -2.58
N LEU A 222 6.37 -4.49 -2.48
CA LEU A 222 5.57 -3.32 -2.13
C LEU A 222 5.87 -2.86 -0.70
N HIS A 223 5.95 -3.79 0.24
CA HIS A 223 6.23 -3.47 1.65
C HIS A 223 7.63 -2.87 1.80
N GLN A 224 8.65 -3.51 1.22
CA GLN A 224 10.01 -2.98 1.22
C GLN A 224 10.13 -1.58 0.61
N ALA A 225 9.34 -1.30 -0.43
CA ALA A 225 9.33 0.03 -1.05
C ALA A 225 8.71 1.08 -0.15
N ILE A 226 7.62 0.75 0.57
CA ILE A 226 7.03 1.63 1.56
C ILE A 226 7.99 1.87 2.72
N ASP A 227 8.61 0.83 3.28
CA ASP A 227 9.55 0.95 4.40
C ASP A 227 10.73 1.86 4.07
N LYS A 228 11.24 1.79 2.82
CA LYS A 228 12.32 2.66 2.34
C LYS A 228 11.85 4.09 2.08
N MET A 229 10.66 4.27 1.52
CA MET A 229 10.19 5.59 1.10
C MET A 229 9.55 6.39 2.23
N TYR A 230 8.94 5.73 3.22
CA TYR A 230 8.30 6.39 4.35
C TYR A 230 9.18 7.44 5.06
N PRO A 231 10.43 7.12 5.50
CA PRO A 231 11.28 8.11 6.15
C PRO A 231 11.68 9.27 5.24
N VAL A 232 11.82 9.02 3.93
CA VAL A 232 12.09 10.08 2.95
C VAL A 232 10.88 11.01 2.86
N LEU A 233 9.68 10.46 2.73
CA LEU A 233 8.44 11.24 2.58
C LEU A 233 8.10 12.04 3.84
N LEU A 234 8.45 11.52 5.02
CA LEU A 234 8.26 12.22 6.30
C LEU A 234 9.03 13.55 6.35
N GLN A 235 10.23 13.61 5.76
CA GLN A 235 11.04 14.85 5.68
C GLN A 235 10.39 15.94 4.82
N TYR A 236 9.51 15.55 3.89
CA TYR A 236 8.80 16.47 3.00
C TYR A 236 7.33 16.68 3.40
N ARG A 237 6.94 16.27 4.61
CA ARG A 237 5.60 16.54 5.16
C ARG A 237 5.36 18.05 5.18
N LYS A 238 4.25 18.50 4.58
CA LYS A 238 3.78 19.88 4.75
C LYS A 238 3.22 20.01 6.18
N MET A 239 3.72 20.99 6.93
CA MET A 239 3.24 21.31 8.29
C MET A 239 1.87 22.01 8.28
N THR A 240 1.30 22.32 7.11
CA THR A 240 0.01 22.96 7.01
C THR A 240 -1.14 21.95 7.09
N ALA A 241 -2.13 22.28 7.92
CA ALA A 241 -3.39 21.56 8.03
C ALA A 241 -4.06 21.39 6.66
N PRO A 242 -4.81 20.29 6.42
CA PRO A 242 -5.49 20.05 5.16
C PRO A 242 -6.37 21.26 4.76
N PRO A 243 -6.43 21.65 3.46
CA PRO A 243 -7.18 22.81 3.01
C PRO A 243 -8.71 22.77 3.21
N SER A 244 -9.25 21.76 3.90
CA SER A 244 -10.70 21.58 4.07
C SER A 244 -11.27 22.15 5.37
N LEU A 245 -10.51 22.92 6.15
CA LEU A 245 -11.00 23.60 7.38
C LEU A 245 -10.81 25.12 7.37
N LEU A 246 -10.55 25.72 6.22
CA LEU A 246 -10.50 27.18 6.04
C LEU A 246 -11.66 27.67 5.17
N THR A 247 -12.89 27.41 5.61
CA THR A 247 -14.05 28.23 5.24
C THR A 247 -14.76 28.72 6.50
N GLY A 248 -14.00 29.35 7.40
CA GLY A 248 -14.55 30.29 8.36
C GLY A 248 -14.68 31.64 7.66
N LYS A 249 -15.87 32.02 7.23
CA LYS A 249 -16.16 33.41 6.85
C LYS A 249 -15.93 34.29 8.09
N PRO A 250 -15.19 35.40 8.01
CA PRO A 250 -15.17 36.40 9.07
C PRO A 250 -16.33 37.38 8.86
N GLY A 251 -17.06 37.69 9.93
CA GLY A 251 -17.90 38.89 10.02
C GLY A 251 -19.37 38.64 10.35
N TYR A 252 -19.69 38.54 11.64
CA TYR A 252 -20.72 39.34 12.28
C TYR A 252 -20.58 39.16 13.81
N GLU A 253 -20.05 40.17 14.50
CA GLU A 253 -20.28 40.37 15.95
C GLU A 253 -21.28 41.51 16.11
N ASP A 254 -21.91 41.51 17.29
CA ASP A 254 -22.89 42.43 17.86
C ASP A 254 -24.35 42.21 17.40
N SER A 255 -25.36 42.27 18.25
CA SER A 255 -25.53 42.21 19.71
C SER A 255 -27.07 42.18 19.91
N GLU A 256 -27.54 41.70 21.06
CA GLU A 256 -28.87 42.04 21.62
C GLU A 256 -30.12 41.60 20.82
N ASP A 257 -30.72 40.49 21.24
CA ASP A 257 -32.17 40.42 21.56
C ASP A 257 -32.47 39.02 22.13
N LEU A 258 -31.94 38.81 23.35
CA LEU A 258 -32.35 37.71 24.22
C LEU A 258 -33.35 38.28 25.22
N ASP A 259 -34.57 38.60 24.78
CA ASP A 259 -35.78 38.68 25.62
C ASP A 259 -36.99 39.04 24.75
N ARG A 260 -37.82 38.03 24.44
CA ARG A 260 -39.27 38.13 24.18
C ARG A 260 -39.84 36.74 23.88
N LEU A 261 -40.01 35.95 24.94
CA LEU A 261 -40.99 34.88 24.97
C LEU A 261 -42.13 35.34 25.90
N GLU A 262 -43.20 35.86 25.31
CA GLU A 262 -44.52 35.92 25.96
C GLU A 262 -45.39 34.78 25.41
N PRO A 263 -46.22 34.12 26.25
CA PRO A 263 -46.95 32.91 25.90
C PRO A 263 -48.36 33.20 25.37
N GLY A 264 -48.74 32.53 24.28
CA GLY A 264 -50.09 32.06 23.95
C GLY A 264 -51.24 33.05 23.72
N ALA A 265 -51.92 32.94 22.58
CA ALA A 265 -53.39 33.04 22.48
C ALA A 265 -53.90 32.62 21.09
N ASN A 266 -54.99 31.86 21.12
CA ASN A 266 -55.87 31.47 20.00
C ASN A 266 -56.25 32.63 19.07
N VAL A 267 -56.42 32.37 17.77
CA VAL A 267 -57.70 32.10 17.06
C VAL A 267 -57.36 31.60 15.65
#